data_AF-A0A932N759-F1
#
_entry.id   AF-A0A932N759-F1
#
_cell.length_a   1.000
_cell.length_b   1.000
_cell.length_c   1.000
_cell.angle_alpha   90.00
_cell.angle_beta   90.00
_cell.angle_gamma   90.00
#
_symmetry.space_group_name_H-M   'P 1'
#
loop_
_entity.id
_entity.type
_entity.pdbx_description
1 polymer ?
#
loop_
_entity_poly.entity_id
_entity_poly.type
_entity_poly.pdbx_seq_one_letter_code
_entity_poly.pdbx_strand_id
1 'polypeptide(L)'
;MAQQPTEDILNSLLEDLKSGDNYRRETAVEKLVKLKANNERVISALEQIAANDPNRWMRQSAKKALKSLQSLPPVEFLPPAPPPPVNEISPALSTPAEPVKQPSEETINKLLEELRSSEAYRRKSAIETIAELKIDNEKIVSALKATAANDANRIVSQEAKEALIVLGVEAPPASESIPSTSSKKPPVTTRQKYIDLAIGFFVWYVVNTFVWFLLLEGGGLSDGQGLAIALNLFILPANLIVLIILAFVRRWVALGILVALAANFVIAAILGLITQAQCGIPFLVK
;
A
#
# COMPACT_ATOMS: atom_id res chain seq x y z
N MET A 1 27.62 14.90 10.06
CA MET A 1 27.32 15.92 9.05
C MET A 1 25.94 15.60 8.46
N ALA A 2 24.92 16.40 8.77
CA ALA A 2 23.60 16.20 8.17
C ALA A 2 23.68 16.68 6.71
N GLN A 3 23.46 15.77 5.76
CA GLN A 3 23.36 16.13 4.35
C GLN A 3 22.13 17.03 4.16
N GLN A 4 22.37 18.27 3.75
CA GLN A 4 21.30 19.13 3.27
C GLN A 4 20.64 18.45 2.06
N PRO A 5 19.30 18.49 1.96
CA PRO A 5 18.61 17.94 0.79
C PRO A 5 19.09 18.66 -0.46
N THR A 6 19.54 17.89 -1.46
CA THR A 6 19.87 18.42 -2.79
C THR A 6 18.62 19.10 -3.37
N GLU A 7 18.78 20.25 -4.05
CA GLU A 7 17.68 20.99 -4.69
C GLU A 7 16.78 20.08 -5.56
N ASP A 8 17.37 19.06 -6.21
CA ASP A 8 16.63 18.06 -7.00
C ASP A 8 15.62 17.25 -6.17
N ILE A 9 16.02 16.85 -4.96
CA ILE A 9 15.14 16.12 -4.02
C ILE A 9 14.01 17.05 -3.58
N LEU A 10 14.32 18.32 -3.31
CA LEU A 10 13.33 19.30 -2.88
C LEU A 10 12.29 19.57 -3.98
N ASN A 11 12.74 19.75 -5.22
CA ASN A 11 11.86 19.95 -6.38
C ASN A 11 10.97 18.72 -6.63
N SER A 12 11.52 17.50 -6.50
CA SER A 12 10.73 16.27 -6.59
C SER A 12 9.64 16.20 -5.51
N LEU A 13 9.96 16.57 -4.26
CA LEU A 13 8.98 16.55 -3.17
C LEU A 13 7.91 17.63 -3.34
N LEU A 14 8.28 18.82 -3.82
CA LEU A 14 7.32 19.88 -4.15
C LEU A 14 6.39 19.48 -5.29
N GLU A 15 6.83 18.66 -6.23
CA GLU A 15 5.98 18.11 -7.28
C GLU A 15 5.08 16.99 -6.76
N ASP A 16 5.59 16.13 -5.87
CA ASP A 16 4.79 15.11 -5.19
C ASP A 16 3.66 15.72 -4.34
N LEU A 17 3.86 16.93 -3.78
CA LEU A 17 2.83 17.70 -3.08
C LEU A 17 1.65 18.12 -3.99
N LYS A 18 1.83 18.15 -5.31
CA LYS A 18 0.75 18.46 -6.27
C LYS A 18 0.06 17.19 -6.81
N SER A 19 0.51 16.01 -6.39
CA SER A 19 -0.01 14.74 -6.89
C SER A 19 -1.50 14.59 -6.59
N GLY A 20 -2.28 14.02 -7.51
CA GLY A 20 -3.66 13.61 -7.24
C GLY A 20 -3.79 12.50 -6.19
N ASP A 21 -2.69 11.78 -5.90
CA ASP A 21 -2.65 10.71 -4.91
C ASP A 21 -2.38 11.27 -3.50
N ASN A 22 -3.35 11.09 -2.61
CA ASN A 22 -3.27 11.52 -1.22
C ASN A 22 -2.07 10.91 -0.48
N TYR A 23 -1.72 9.66 -0.75
CA TYR A 23 -0.62 8.96 -0.11
C TYR A 23 0.74 9.55 -0.53
N ARG A 24 0.89 9.91 -1.81
CA ARG A 24 2.09 10.58 -2.31
C ARG A 24 2.25 11.98 -1.72
N ARG A 25 1.16 12.75 -1.64
CA ARG A 25 1.19 14.08 -1.02
C ARG A 25 1.59 14.00 0.46
N GLU A 26 1.01 13.07 1.22
CA GLU A 26 1.34 12.89 2.64
C GLU A 26 2.80 12.47 2.85
N THR A 27 3.27 11.51 2.06
CA THR A 27 4.66 11.06 2.10
C THR A 27 5.63 12.21 1.81
N ALA A 28 5.27 13.11 0.88
CA ALA A 28 6.07 14.29 0.60
C ALA A 28 6.10 15.26 1.78
N VAL A 29 4.96 15.53 2.44
CA VAL A 29 4.89 16.35 3.65
C VAL A 29 5.79 15.79 4.76
N GLU A 30 5.73 14.49 5.03
CA GLU A 30 6.56 13.85 6.05
C GLU A 30 8.06 13.94 5.73
N LYS A 31 8.42 13.72 4.46
CA LYS A 31 9.82 13.83 4.01
C LYS A 31 10.34 15.25 4.15
N LEU A 32 9.54 16.27 3.83
CA LEU A 32 9.93 17.68 4.00
C LEU A 32 10.18 18.04 5.47
N VAL A 33 9.36 17.52 6.39
CA VAL A 33 9.57 17.68 7.84
C VAL A 33 10.84 16.96 8.31
N LYS A 34 11.05 15.71 7.88
CA LYS A 34 12.26 14.93 8.23
C LYS A 34 13.54 15.59 7.72
N LEU A 35 13.48 16.18 6.54
CA LEU A 35 14.60 16.93 5.94
C LEU A 35 14.79 18.31 6.57
N LYS A 36 13.92 18.71 7.51
CA LYS A 36 13.91 20.05 8.12
C LYS A 36 13.94 21.15 7.05
N ALA A 37 13.22 20.91 5.95
CA ALA A 37 13.20 21.78 4.78
C ALA A 37 12.36 23.04 5.05
N ASN A 38 12.87 23.92 5.91
CA ASN A 38 12.23 25.18 6.30
C ASN A 38 12.63 26.31 5.35
N ASN A 39 12.23 26.21 4.08
CA ASN A 39 12.41 27.27 3.11
C ASN A 39 11.07 27.86 2.66
N GLU A 40 11.10 29.09 2.13
CA GLU A 40 9.89 29.82 1.73
C GLU A 40 9.04 29.03 0.72
N ARG A 41 9.66 28.33 -0.24
CA ARG A 41 8.95 27.51 -1.23
C ARG A 41 8.15 26.37 -0.59
N VAL A 42 8.74 25.67 0.40
CA VAL A 42 8.06 24.59 1.12
C VAL A 42 6.97 25.15 2.03
N ILE A 43 7.24 26.25 2.73
CA ILE A 43 6.25 26.89 3.60
C ILE A 43 5.04 27.34 2.78
N SER A 44 5.24 28.05 1.66
CA SER A 44 4.14 28.47 0.79
C SER A 44 3.37 27.29 0.19
N ALA A 45 4.04 26.21 -0.20
CA ALA A 45 3.37 25.01 -0.71
C ALA A 45 2.51 24.32 0.37
N LEU A 46 3.03 24.20 1.59
CA LEU A 46 2.30 23.62 2.72
C LEU A 46 1.13 24.52 3.16
N GLU A 47 1.27 25.85 3.11
CA GLU A 47 0.19 26.79 3.38
C GLU A 47 -0.96 26.65 2.37
N GLN A 48 -0.65 26.51 1.07
CA GLN A 48 -1.65 26.26 0.05
C GLN A 48 -2.41 24.95 0.29
N ILE A 49 -1.71 23.87 0.67
CA ILE A 49 -2.34 22.59 1.02
C ILE A 49 -3.21 22.75 2.28
N ALA A 50 -2.72 23.44 3.30
CA ALA A 50 -3.45 23.67 4.54
C ALA A 50 -4.77 24.44 4.33
N ALA A 51 -4.79 25.36 3.36
CA ALA A 51 -5.95 26.17 3.02
C ALA A 51 -6.92 25.46 2.06
N ASN A 52 -6.40 24.89 0.96
CA ASN A 52 -7.19 24.60 -0.23
C ASN A 52 -7.22 23.11 -0.63
N ASP A 53 -6.49 22.20 0.03
CA ASP A 53 -6.53 20.79 -0.36
C ASP A 53 -7.93 20.21 -0.14
N PRO A 54 -8.53 19.50 -1.11
CA PRO A 54 -9.87 18.92 -0.97
C PRO A 54 -9.95 17.91 0.19
N ASN A 55 -8.85 17.24 0.52
CA ASN A 55 -8.77 16.27 1.58
C ASN A 55 -8.54 16.93 2.96
N ARG A 56 -9.50 16.75 3.88
CA ARG A 56 -9.43 17.26 5.25
C ARG A 56 -8.20 16.77 6.01
N TRP A 57 -7.77 15.54 5.76
CA TRP A 57 -6.57 14.97 6.37
C TRP A 57 -5.30 15.70 5.91
N MET A 58 -5.18 15.98 4.61
CA MET A 58 -4.05 16.73 4.06
C MET A 58 -3.96 18.14 4.61
N ARG A 59 -5.11 18.82 4.79
CA ARG A 59 -5.14 20.14 5.43
C ARG A 59 -4.59 20.11 6.85
N GLN A 60 -4.85 19.05 7.62
CA GLN A 60 -4.35 18.89 8.99
C GLN A 60 -2.88 18.48 9.04
N SER A 61 -2.47 17.56 8.16
CA SER A 61 -1.08 17.13 8.03
C SER A 61 -0.17 18.30 7.68
N ALA A 62 -0.57 19.15 6.73
CA ALA A 62 0.16 20.36 6.36
C ALA A 62 0.27 21.37 7.53
N LYS A 63 -0.79 21.58 8.31
CA LYS A 63 -0.73 22.44 9.52
C LYS A 63 0.23 21.92 10.58
N LYS A 64 0.26 20.59 10.78
CA LYS A 64 1.19 19.94 11.71
C LYS A 64 2.64 20.08 11.22
N ALA A 65 2.87 19.90 9.92
CA ALA A 65 4.17 20.09 9.30
C ALA A 65 4.67 21.54 9.40
N LEU A 66 3.82 22.53 9.11
CA LEU A 66 4.13 23.95 9.29
C LEU A 66 4.54 24.26 10.73
N LYS A 67 3.77 23.78 11.71
CA LYS A 67 4.11 23.96 13.13
C LYS A 67 5.47 23.35 13.49
N SER A 68 5.80 22.19 12.90
CA SER A 68 7.06 21.49 13.14
C SER A 68 8.25 22.19 12.47
N LEU A 69 8.06 22.77 11.28
CA LEU A 69 9.09 23.51 10.56
C LEU A 69 9.33 24.91 11.15
N GLN A 70 8.27 25.59 11.61
CA GLN A 70 8.36 26.90 12.26
C GLN A 70 8.98 26.85 13.67
N SER A 71 9.04 25.68 14.31
CA SER A 71 9.77 25.49 15.56
C SER A 71 11.29 25.35 15.40
N LEU A 72 11.81 25.47 14.18
CA LEU A 72 13.24 25.40 13.87
C LEU A 72 13.76 26.80 13.50
N PRO A 73 14.99 27.19 13.89
CA PRO A 73 15.59 28.45 13.45
C PRO A 73 15.63 28.49 11.90
N PRO A 74 15.34 29.64 11.26
CA PRO A 74 15.41 29.78 9.81
C PRO A 74 16.82 29.42 9.32
N VAL A 75 16.92 28.49 8.38
CA VAL A 75 18.20 28.19 7.72
C VAL A 75 18.34 29.19 6.57
N GLU A 76 19.11 30.25 6.81
CA GLU A 76 19.50 31.21 5.78
C GLU A 76 20.56 30.58 4.88
N PHE A 77 20.26 30.39 3.59
CA PHE A 77 21.24 29.97 2.59
C PHE A 77 22.11 31.18 2.21
N LEU A 78 23.41 31.12 2.51
CA LEU A 78 24.42 31.98 1.88
C LEU A 78 25.22 31.18 0.82
N PRO A 79 25.65 31.82 -0.29
CA PRO A 79 26.25 31.19 -1.47
C PRO A 79 27.65 30.60 -1.19
N PRO A 80 28.20 29.73 -2.08
CA PRO A 80 29.33 28.88 -1.73
C PRO A 80 30.67 29.60 -1.84
N ALA A 81 31.53 29.45 -0.82
CA ALA A 81 32.99 29.69 -0.89
C ALA A 81 33.73 28.87 0.22
N PRO A 82 35.04 28.59 0.06
CA PRO A 82 35.68 27.28 0.30
C PRO A 82 36.24 27.04 1.73
N PRO A 83 36.67 25.80 2.10
CA PRO A 83 37.14 25.47 3.46
C PRO A 83 38.69 25.47 3.58
N PRO A 84 39.28 25.24 4.77
CA PRO A 84 39.38 26.13 5.94
C PRO A 84 40.87 26.33 6.38
N PRO A 85 41.15 26.94 7.55
CA PRO A 85 42.09 26.25 8.44
C PRO A 85 41.64 26.19 9.91
N VAL A 86 42.31 25.29 10.61
CA VAL A 86 41.97 24.70 11.91
C VAL A 86 42.79 25.34 13.05
N ASN A 87 42.23 25.27 14.27
CA ASN A 87 42.78 25.53 15.62
C ASN A 87 42.64 26.95 16.18
N GLU A 88 41.93 27.08 17.31
CA GLU A 88 42.54 27.11 18.66
C GLU A 88 41.44 27.09 19.75
N ILE A 89 41.84 26.73 20.98
CA ILE A 89 41.04 26.09 22.04
C ILE A 89 40.69 27.08 23.19
N SER A 90 39.42 27.08 23.63
CA SER A 90 38.87 27.29 25.00
C SER A 90 38.93 28.68 25.68
N PRO A 91 38.26 28.96 26.84
CA PRO A 91 37.46 28.08 27.73
C PRO A 91 36.08 28.58 28.23
N ALA A 92 35.30 27.60 28.70
CA ALA A 92 34.33 27.60 29.81
C ALA A 92 33.15 28.60 29.86
N LEU A 93 31.93 28.06 29.84
CA LEU A 93 31.09 28.08 31.05
C LEU A 93 30.02 26.98 31.00
N SER A 94 30.07 26.14 32.03
CA SER A 94 29.08 25.12 32.35
C SER A 94 27.67 25.71 32.55
N THR A 95 26.66 25.05 32.00
CA THR A 95 25.41 24.86 32.72
C THR A 95 25.17 23.36 32.92
N PRO A 96 24.75 22.89 34.11
CA PRO A 96 24.58 21.48 34.40
C PRO A 96 23.45 20.88 33.57
N ALA A 97 23.65 19.64 33.12
CA ALA A 97 22.60 18.77 32.61
C ALA A 97 21.42 18.76 33.60
N GLU A 98 20.25 19.22 33.16
CA GLU A 98 19.01 18.95 33.87
C GLU A 98 18.81 17.43 33.95
N PRO A 99 18.46 16.87 35.11
CA PRO A 99 18.15 15.46 35.22
C PRO A 99 16.95 15.17 34.31
N VAL A 100 17.10 14.21 33.39
CA VAL A 100 15.98 13.66 32.62
C VAL A 100 14.92 13.22 33.62
N LYS A 101 13.88 14.04 33.76
CA LYS A 101 12.78 13.82 34.70
C LYS A 101 12.13 12.51 34.29
N GLN A 102 12.32 11.46 35.10
CA GLN A 102 11.66 10.18 34.86
C GLN A 102 10.17 10.42 34.64
N PRO A 103 9.56 9.82 33.60
CA PRO A 103 8.15 10.01 33.31
C PRO A 103 7.31 9.62 34.51
N SER A 104 6.27 10.40 34.82
CA SER A 104 5.37 10.10 35.93
C SER A 104 4.75 8.71 35.79
N GLU A 105 4.40 8.06 36.90
CA GLU A 105 3.70 6.77 36.87
C GLU A 105 2.42 6.80 36.01
N GLU A 106 1.75 7.95 35.97
CA GLU A 106 0.59 8.19 35.11
C GLU A 106 0.96 8.09 33.61
N THR A 107 2.09 8.68 33.21
CA THR A 107 2.60 8.60 31.83
C THR A 107 2.98 7.15 31.48
N ILE A 108 3.61 6.44 32.41
CA ILE A 108 3.99 5.03 32.24
C ILE A 108 2.74 4.16 32.06
N ASN A 109 1.73 4.33 32.89
CA ASN A 109 0.48 3.56 32.81
C ASN A 109 -0.27 3.84 31.50
N LYS A 110 -0.29 5.10 31.06
CA LYS A 110 -0.90 5.48 29.77
C LYS A 110 -0.19 4.84 28.58
N LEU A 111 1.14 4.87 28.54
CA LEU A 111 1.91 4.22 27.47
C LEU A 111 1.71 2.70 27.47
N LEU A 112 1.60 2.08 28.65
CA LEU A 112 1.27 0.66 28.78
C LEU A 112 -0.15 0.33 28.32
N GLU A 113 -1.11 1.25 28.45
CA GLU A 113 -2.46 1.10 27.90
C GLU A 113 -2.43 1.23 26.37
N GLU A 114 -1.73 2.23 25.84
CA GLU A 114 -1.60 2.45 24.40
C GLU A 114 -0.88 1.30 23.69
N LEU A 115 0.15 0.70 24.32
CA LEU A 115 0.81 -0.53 23.87
C LEU A 115 -0.13 -1.75 23.82
N ARG A 116 -1.20 -1.78 24.62
CA ARG A 116 -2.21 -2.86 24.64
C ARG A 116 -3.41 -2.56 23.75
N SER A 117 -3.46 -1.40 23.10
CA SER A 117 -4.59 -1.02 22.26
C SER A 117 -4.81 -2.01 21.13
N SER A 118 -6.06 -2.24 20.72
CA SER A 118 -6.39 -3.01 19.51
C SER A 118 -5.89 -2.31 18.23
N GLU A 119 -5.75 -0.99 18.27
CA GLU A 119 -5.34 -0.17 17.13
C GLU A 119 -3.82 -0.17 16.96
N ALA A 120 -3.34 -0.69 15.84
CA ALA A 120 -1.91 -0.77 15.55
C ALA A 120 -1.21 0.60 15.54
N TYR A 121 -1.92 1.66 15.13
CA TYR A 121 -1.40 3.02 15.16
C TYR A 121 -1.11 3.51 16.58
N ARG A 122 -1.99 3.20 17.55
CA ARG A 122 -1.79 3.59 18.96
C ARG A 122 -0.61 2.86 19.58
N ARG A 123 -0.47 1.56 19.28
CA ARG A 123 0.69 0.77 19.72
C ARG A 123 1.99 1.31 19.14
N LYS A 124 2.03 1.64 17.84
CA LYS A 124 3.20 2.26 17.19
C LYS A 124 3.57 3.61 17.81
N SER A 125 2.60 4.50 17.98
CA SER A 125 2.83 5.83 18.57
C SER A 125 3.39 5.73 20.00
N ALA A 126 2.92 4.77 20.79
CA ALA A 126 3.44 4.52 22.12
C ALA A 126 4.91 4.06 22.08
N ILE A 127 5.25 3.15 21.15
CA ILE A 127 6.63 2.68 20.95
C ILE A 127 7.56 3.82 20.55
N GLU A 128 7.15 4.65 19.59
CA GLU A 128 7.91 5.83 19.15
C GLU A 128 8.17 6.77 20.33
N THR A 129 7.13 7.05 21.13
CA THR A 129 7.25 7.90 22.32
C THR A 129 8.21 7.30 23.36
N ILE A 130 8.17 5.99 23.58
CA ILE A 130 9.08 5.27 24.48
C ILE A 130 10.53 5.39 24.02
N ALA A 131 10.78 5.27 22.71
CA ALA A 131 12.11 5.38 22.12
C ALA A 131 12.63 6.81 22.14
N GLU A 132 11.80 7.80 21.79
CA GLU A 132 12.14 9.23 21.80
C GLU A 132 12.51 9.72 23.20
N LEU A 133 11.73 9.33 24.20
CA LEU A 133 11.92 9.72 25.59
C LEU A 133 12.91 8.81 26.34
N LYS A 134 13.47 7.80 25.67
CA LYS A 134 14.39 6.80 26.22
C LYS A 134 13.92 6.24 27.57
N ILE A 135 12.64 5.86 27.62
CA ILE A 135 12.03 5.40 28.87
C ILE A 135 12.48 3.97 29.18
N ASP A 136 13.35 3.80 30.17
CA ASP A 136 13.96 2.55 30.60
C ASP A 136 13.22 1.87 31.77
N ASN A 137 11.89 1.99 31.80
CA ASN A 137 11.07 1.39 32.85
C ASN A 137 10.89 -0.13 32.62
N GLU A 138 11.13 -0.95 33.65
CA GLU A 138 11.03 -2.42 33.56
C GLU A 138 9.69 -2.94 33.01
N LYS A 139 8.57 -2.31 33.40
CA LYS A 139 7.23 -2.69 32.91
C LYS A 139 7.07 -2.37 31.42
N ILE A 140 7.59 -1.22 31.00
CA ILE A 140 7.58 -0.79 29.59
C ILE A 140 8.49 -1.69 28.76
N VAL A 141 9.71 -1.96 29.22
CA VAL A 141 10.65 -2.85 28.53
C VAL A 141 10.06 -4.27 28.39
N SER A 142 9.40 -4.77 29.42
CA SER A 142 8.71 -6.07 29.37
C SER A 142 7.55 -6.08 28.37
N ALA A 143 6.73 -5.04 28.36
CA ALA A 143 5.64 -4.88 27.39
C ALA A 143 6.19 -4.75 25.96
N LEU A 144 7.27 -3.99 25.78
CA LEU A 144 7.92 -3.77 24.50
C LEU A 144 8.54 -5.06 23.94
N LYS A 145 9.16 -5.90 24.79
CA LYS A 145 9.61 -7.25 24.42
C LYS A 145 8.46 -8.14 23.98
N ALA A 146 7.33 -8.11 24.69
CA ALA A 146 6.14 -8.87 24.32
C ALA A 146 5.57 -8.41 22.97
N THR A 147 5.51 -7.09 22.72
CA THR A 147 5.09 -6.50 21.44
C THR A 147 6.06 -6.83 20.31
N ALA A 148 7.37 -6.75 20.55
CA ALA A 148 8.39 -7.13 19.58
C ALA A 148 8.27 -8.60 19.15
N ALA A 149 7.90 -9.50 20.06
CA ALA A 149 7.78 -10.93 19.79
C ALA A 149 6.43 -11.33 19.19
N ASN A 150 5.32 -10.77 19.67
CA ASN A 150 3.98 -11.32 19.48
C ASN A 150 2.97 -10.38 18.80
N ASP A 151 3.35 -9.15 18.42
CA ASP A 151 2.39 -8.24 17.78
C ASP A 151 1.95 -8.78 16.40
N ALA A 152 0.64 -8.84 16.19
CA ALA A 152 0.06 -9.27 14.92
C ALA A 152 0.41 -8.32 13.75
N ASN A 153 0.72 -7.06 14.06
CA ASN A 153 1.17 -6.08 13.09
C ASN A 153 2.71 -6.07 13.02
N ARG A 154 3.24 -6.50 11.87
CA ARG A 154 4.68 -6.58 11.61
C ARG A 154 5.41 -5.24 11.75
N ILE A 155 4.76 -4.12 11.42
CA ILE A 155 5.35 -2.78 11.56
C ILE A 155 5.52 -2.46 13.03
N VAL A 156 4.50 -2.73 13.86
CA VAL A 156 4.54 -2.49 15.30
C VAL A 156 5.58 -3.39 15.99
N SER A 157 5.64 -4.67 15.59
CA SER A 157 6.66 -5.60 16.08
C SER A 157 8.09 -5.14 15.72
N GLN A 158 8.30 -4.64 14.51
CA GLN A 158 9.61 -4.16 14.07
C GLN A 158 10.02 -2.87 14.80
N GLU A 159 9.10 -1.91 14.91
CA GLU A 159 9.32 -0.67 15.65
C GLU A 159 9.67 -0.97 17.12
N ALA A 160 9.01 -1.96 17.73
CA ALA A 160 9.30 -2.38 19.10
C ALA A 160 10.72 -2.95 19.25
N LYS A 161 11.24 -3.67 18.24
CA LYS A 161 12.63 -4.15 18.22
C LYS A 161 13.61 -2.99 18.11
N GLU A 162 13.33 -2.03 17.25
CA GLU A 162 14.16 -0.84 17.07
C GLU A 162 14.19 0.01 18.35
N ALA A 163 13.03 0.19 19.01
CA ALA A 163 12.96 0.85 20.30
C ALA A 163 13.77 0.12 21.39
N LEU A 164 13.75 -1.22 21.43
CA LEU A 164 14.60 -1.99 22.37
C LEU A 164 16.10 -1.77 22.12
N ILE A 165 16.51 -1.69 20.85
CA ILE A 165 17.89 -1.37 20.46
C ILE A 165 18.26 0.05 20.92
N VAL A 166 17.38 1.04 20.74
CA VAL A 166 17.58 2.42 21.21
C VAL A 166 17.73 2.49 22.73
N LEU A 167 17.01 1.64 23.47
CA LEU A 167 17.09 1.54 24.93
C LEU A 167 18.30 0.72 25.41
N GLY A 168 19.13 0.16 24.52
CA GLY A 168 20.28 -0.66 24.88
C GLY A 168 19.91 -1.99 25.54
N VAL A 169 18.66 -2.44 25.40
CA VAL A 169 18.18 -3.71 25.94
C VAL A 169 18.32 -4.76 24.85
N GLU A 170 19.03 -5.85 25.16
CA GLU A 170 19.26 -6.95 24.22
C GLU A 170 17.91 -7.49 23.71
N ALA A 171 17.69 -7.30 22.41
CA ALA A 171 16.48 -7.73 21.73
C ALA A 171 16.37 -9.26 21.84
N PRO A 172 15.16 -9.82 22.00
CA PRO A 172 14.99 -11.27 22.08
C PRO A 172 15.66 -11.94 20.87
N PRO A 173 16.31 -13.11 21.07
CA PRO A 173 17.16 -13.73 20.07
C PRO A 173 16.40 -13.85 18.75
N ALA A 174 17.04 -13.34 17.70
CA ALA A 174 16.56 -13.44 16.34
C ALA A 174 16.48 -14.93 15.97
N SER A 175 15.31 -15.55 16.12
CA SER A 175 15.06 -16.82 15.43
C SER A 175 15.02 -16.48 13.94
N GLU A 176 16.13 -16.79 13.28
CA GLU A 176 16.33 -16.99 11.85
C GLU A 176 15.59 -16.03 10.92
N SER A 177 16.39 -15.24 10.20
CA SER A 177 16.03 -14.54 8.98
C SER A 177 15.25 -15.46 8.02
N ILE A 178 13.92 -15.44 8.11
CA ILE A 178 13.07 -15.95 7.05
C ILE A 178 13.27 -14.99 5.87
N PRO A 179 13.59 -15.49 4.66
CA PRO A 179 13.80 -14.64 3.49
C PRO A 179 12.58 -13.76 3.28
N SER A 180 12.78 -12.59 2.68
CA SER A 180 11.73 -11.68 2.23
C SER A 180 10.61 -12.39 1.45
N THR A 181 9.63 -12.98 2.15
CA THR A 181 8.37 -13.36 1.55
C THR A 181 7.47 -12.14 1.68
N SER A 182 7.38 -11.43 0.56
CA SER A 182 6.13 -10.96 -0.03
C SER A 182 5.01 -10.77 0.99
N SER A 183 4.63 -9.49 1.18
CA SER A 183 3.28 -9.06 1.57
C SER A 183 2.26 -10.19 1.39
N LYS A 184 1.96 -10.92 2.47
CA LYS A 184 0.87 -11.89 2.44
C LYS A 184 -0.39 -11.03 2.42
N LYS A 185 -0.88 -10.77 1.20
CA LYS A 185 -2.24 -10.25 0.95
C LYS A 185 -3.16 -10.89 1.97
N PRO A 186 -4.03 -10.10 2.65
CA PRO A 186 -4.92 -10.66 3.65
C PRO A 186 -5.62 -11.88 3.05
N PRO A 187 -5.78 -12.98 3.83
CA PRO A 187 -6.38 -14.19 3.32
C PRO A 187 -7.70 -13.83 2.65
N VAL A 188 -7.79 -14.11 1.34
CA VAL A 188 -8.97 -13.79 0.54
C VAL A 188 -10.16 -14.44 1.23
N THR A 189 -11.06 -13.60 1.76
CA THR A 189 -12.25 -14.08 2.46
C THR A 189 -13.06 -14.94 1.51
N THR A 190 -13.75 -15.97 2.02
CA THR A 190 -14.56 -16.88 1.19
C THR A 190 -15.55 -16.11 0.32
N ARG A 191 -16.10 -15.00 0.83
CA ARG A 191 -16.96 -14.07 0.09
C ARG A 191 -16.26 -13.45 -1.13
N GLN A 192 -15.02 -13.00 -0.97
CA GLN A 192 -14.26 -12.40 -2.07
C GLN A 192 -13.96 -13.42 -3.18
N LYS A 193 -13.73 -14.70 -2.83
CA LYS A 193 -13.56 -15.78 -3.82
C LYS A 193 -14.81 -15.97 -4.68
N TYR A 194 -15.99 -15.96 -4.06
CA TYR A 194 -17.27 -16.07 -4.79
C TYR A 194 -17.54 -14.84 -5.66
N ILE A 195 -17.20 -13.64 -5.19
CA ILE A 195 -17.33 -12.42 -5.99
C ILE A 195 -16.41 -12.47 -7.20
N ASP A 196 -15.14 -12.85 -7.01
CA ASP A 196 -14.18 -12.97 -8.12
C ASP A 196 -14.61 -14.03 -9.14
N LEU A 197 -15.16 -15.16 -8.66
CA LEU A 197 -15.73 -16.21 -9.51
C LEU A 197 -16.94 -15.71 -10.31
N ALA A 198 -17.88 -15.03 -9.65
CA ALA A 198 -19.07 -14.46 -10.30
C ALA A 198 -18.67 -13.42 -11.35
N ILE A 199 -17.72 -12.54 -11.02
CA ILE A 199 -17.19 -11.55 -11.98
C ILE A 199 -16.65 -12.26 -13.22
N GLY A 200 -15.80 -13.28 -13.05
CA GLY A 200 -15.27 -14.04 -14.19
C GLY A 200 -16.36 -14.65 -15.07
N PHE A 201 -17.39 -15.23 -14.44
CA PHE A 201 -18.52 -15.83 -15.14
C PHE A 201 -19.35 -14.80 -15.92
N PHE A 202 -19.81 -13.73 -15.27
CA PHE A 202 -20.68 -12.73 -15.89
C PHE A 202 -19.96 -11.87 -16.93
N VAL A 203 -18.72 -11.44 -16.63
CA VAL A 203 -17.93 -10.64 -17.57
C VAL A 203 -17.68 -11.43 -18.85
N TRP A 204 -17.41 -12.74 -18.75
CA TRP A 204 -17.26 -13.57 -19.94
C TRP A 204 -18.52 -13.57 -20.82
N TYR A 205 -19.70 -13.77 -20.23
CA TYR A 205 -20.96 -13.74 -20.99
C TYR A 205 -21.21 -12.38 -21.63
N VAL A 206 -21.01 -11.28 -20.90
CA VAL A 206 -21.26 -9.92 -21.42
C VAL A 206 -20.33 -9.62 -22.60
N VAL A 207 -19.03 -9.85 -22.44
CA VAL A 207 -18.04 -9.59 -23.49
C VAL A 207 -18.32 -10.48 -24.71
N ASN A 208 -18.54 -11.77 -24.50
CA ASN A 208 -18.75 -12.70 -25.61
C ASN A 208 -20.08 -12.43 -26.32
N THR A 209 -21.15 -12.10 -25.58
CA THR A 209 -22.43 -11.68 -26.17
C THR A 209 -22.28 -10.42 -27.01
N PHE A 210 -21.53 -9.44 -26.50
CA PHE A 210 -21.28 -8.20 -27.23
C PHE A 210 -20.45 -8.44 -28.51
N VAL A 211 -19.42 -9.29 -28.44
CA VAL A 211 -18.66 -9.70 -29.63
C VAL A 211 -19.57 -10.38 -30.64
N TRP A 212 -20.40 -11.35 -30.23
CA TRP A 212 -21.35 -12.01 -31.12
C TRP A 212 -22.38 -11.04 -31.71
N PHE A 213 -22.86 -10.09 -30.91
CA PHE A 213 -23.80 -9.06 -31.37
C PHE A 213 -23.18 -8.20 -32.48
N LEU A 214 -21.96 -7.69 -32.27
CA LEU A 214 -21.22 -6.93 -33.29
C LEU A 214 -20.94 -7.76 -34.55
N LEU A 215 -20.68 -9.06 -34.39
CA LEU A 215 -20.46 -9.96 -35.51
C LEU A 215 -21.75 -10.22 -36.31
N LEU A 216 -22.91 -10.26 -35.65
CA LEU A 216 -24.21 -10.48 -36.30
C LEU A 216 -24.74 -9.22 -37.00
N GLU A 217 -24.47 -8.02 -36.48
CA GLU A 217 -24.82 -6.75 -37.15
C GLU A 217 -23.91 -6.43 -38.35
N GLY A 218 -22.71 -7.02 -38.43
CA GLY A 218 -21.67 -6.66 -39.39
C GLY A 218 -21.80 -7.18 -40.83
N GLY A 219 -22.78 -8.01 -41.15
CA GLY A 219 -23.00 -8.48 -42.52
C GLY A 219 -23.71 -9.82 -42.60
N GLY A 220 -24.84 -9.84 -43.30
CA GLY A 220 -25.70 -11.01 -43.44
C GLY A 220 -24.95 -12.27 -43.91
N LEU A 221 -25.46 -13.41 -43.45
CA LEU A 221 -25.03 -14.79 -43.71
C LEU A 221 -25.14 -15.22 -45.19
N SER A 222 -24.84 -14.37 -46.18
CA SER A 222 -24.91 -14.78 -47.60
C SER A 222 -23.58 -15.28 -48.16
N ASP A 223 -22.42 -14.77 -47.73
CA ASP A 223 -21.09 -15.22 -48.22
C ASP A 223 -20.01 -15.35 -47.11
N GLY A 224 -20.38 -15.09 -45.84
CA GLY A 224 -19.46 -14.82 -44.73
C GLY A 224 -18.98 -16.00 -43.88
N GLN A 225 -19.15 -17.27 -44.31
CA GLN A 225 -18.70 -18.43 -43.52
C GLN A 225 -17.18 -18.38 -43.24
N GLY A 226 -16.38 -17.88 -44.19
CA GLY A 226 -14.94 -17.75 -44.01
C GLY A 226 -14.54 -16.78 -42.90
N LEU A 227 -15.28 -15.68 -42.73
CA LEU A 227 -14.99 -14.65 -41.72
C LEU A 227 -15.40 -15.14 -40.32
N ALA A 228 -16.54 -15.82 -40.20
CA ALA A 228 -16.96 -16.46 -38.95
C ALA A 228 -16.03 -17.61 -38.52
N ILE A 229 -15.54 -18.41 -39.47
CA ILE A 229 -14.57 -19.49 -39.20
C ILE A 229 -13.20 -18.88 -38.82
N ALA A 230 -12.72 -17.88 -39.56
CA ALA A 230 -11.45 -17.20 -39.25
C ALA A 230 -11.48 -16.52 -37.87
N LEU A 231 -12.55 -15.79 -37.55
CA LEU A 231 -12.70 -15.18 -36.23
C LEU A 231 -12.81 -16.21 -35.12
N ASN A 232 -13.52 -17.32 -35.30
CA ASN A 232 -13.48 -18.42 -34.32
C ASN A 232 -12.06 -18.97 -34.14
N LEU A 233 -11.27 -19.05 -35.22
CA LEU A 233 -9.88 -19.49 -35.20
C LEU A 233 -8.97 -18.55 -34.40
N PHE A 234 -9.29 -17.25 -34.32
CA PHE A 234 -8.53 -16.25 -33.56
C PHE A 234 -9.09 -15.99 -32.15
N ILE A 235 -10.41 -16.00 -31.98
CA ILE A 235 -11.10 -15.73 -30.71
C ILE A 235 -10.87 -16.87 -29.72
N LEU A 236 -10.87 -18.13 -30.17
CA LEU A 236 -10.62 -19.27 -29.28
C LEU A 236 -9.20 -19.26 -28.68
N PRO A 237 -8.12 -19.10 -29.46
CA PRO A 237 -6.78 -18.90 -28.89
C PRO A 237 -6.66 -17.65 -28.03
N ALA A 238 -7.27 -16.53 -28.42
CA ALA A 238 -7.24 -15.31 -27.63
C ALA A 238 -7.91 -15.51 -26.26
N ASN A 239 -9.08 -16.15 -26.22
CA ASN A 239 -9.76 -16.50 -24.97
C ASN A 239 -8.92 -17.45 -24.11
N LEU A 240 -8.21 -18.39 -24.72
CA LEU A 240 -7.31 -19.31 -24.02
C LEU A 240 -6.09 -18.57 -23.43
N ILE A 241 -5.47 -17.65 -24.17
CA ILE A 241 -4.36 -16.83 -23.70
C ILE A 241 -4.80 -15.94 -22.52
N VAL A 242 -5.97 -15.29 -22.64
CA VAL A 242 -6.55 -14.48 -21.56
C VAL A 242 -6.80 -15.32 -20.31
N LEU A 243 -7.32 -16.55 -20.46
CA LEU A 243 -7.49 -17.50 -19.36
C LEU A 243 -6.16 -17.87 -18.70
N ILE A 244 -5.12 -18.16 -19.48
CA ILE A 244 -3.79 -18.51 -18.97
C ILE A 244 -3.23 -17.34 -18.17
N ILE A 245 -3.28 -16.11 -18.70
CA ILE A 245 -2.80 -14.91 -18.00
C ILE A 245 -3.60 -14.68 -16.71
N LEU A 246 -4.94 -14.78 -16.77
CA LEU A 246 -5.79 -14.59 -15.60
C LEU A 246 -5.61 -15.70 -14.55
N ALA A 247 -5.25 -16.92 -14.93
CA ALA A 247 -4.97 -18.00 -13.99
C ALA A 247 -3.80 -17.65 -13.05
N PHE A 248 -2.78 -16.94 -13.57
CA PHE A 248 -1.63 -16.48 -12.78
C PHE A 248 -1.92 -15.20 -11.98
N VAL A 249 -2.77 -14.30 -12.49
CA VAL A 249 -3.01 -12.98 -11.85
C VAL A 249 -4.20 -13.00 -10.87
N ARG A 250 -5.30 -13.66 -11.24
CA ARG A 250 -6.55 -13.76 -10.47
C ARG A 250 -7.20 -15.13 -10.66
N ARG A 251 -6.62 -16.14 -10.01
CA ARG A 251 -7.06 -17.55 -10.07
C ARG A 251 -8.58 -17.77 -9.97
N TRP A 252 -9.27 -17.04 -9.09
CA TRP A 252 -10.72 -17.20 -8.90
C TRP A 252 -11.56 -16.61 -10.05
N VAL A 253 -11.09 -15.55 -10.70
CA VAL A 253 -11.72 -15.00 -11.92
C VAL A 253 -11.56 -15.98 -13.08
N ALA A 254 -10.36 -16.55 -13.25
CA ALA A 254 -10.11 -17.55 -14.29
C ALA A 254 -11.00 -18.80 -14.10
N LEU A 255 -11.20 -19.24 -12.85
CA LEU A 255 -12.13 -20.33 -12.54
C LEU A 255 -13.57 -19.98 -12.95
N GLY A 256 -14.01 -18.74 -12.73
CA GLY A 256 -15.32 -18.26 -13.19
C GLY A 256 -15.48 -18.34 -14.71
N ILE A 257 -14.46 -17.92 -15.47
CA ILE A 257 -14.44 -18.02 -16.93
C ILE A 257 -14.47 -19.49 -17.39
N LEU A 258 -13.71 -20.36 -16.73
CA LEU A 258 -13.69 -21.80 -17.02
C LEU A 258 -15.08 -22.43 -16.81
N VAL A 259 -15.76 -22.08 -15.72
CA VAL A 259 -17.14 -22.52 -15.45
C VAL A 259 -18.09 -22.04 -16.54
N ALA A 260 -17.93 -20.81 -17.02
CA ALA A 260 -18.75 -20.29 -18.12
C ALA A 260 -18.52 -21.06 -19.43
N LEU A 261 -17.27 -21.39 -19.77
CA LEU A 261 -16.96 -22.25 -20.93
C LEU A 261 -17.55 -23.65 -20.80
N ALA A 262 -17.43 -24.28 -19.62
CA ALA A 262 -18.00 -25.58 -19.36
C ALA A 262 -19.52 -25.57 -19.50
N ALA A 263 -20.19 -24.55 -18.95
CA ALA A 263 -21.63 -24.36 -19.11
C ALA A 263 -22.02 -24.21 -20.59
N ASN A 264 -21.27 -23.42 -21.36
CA ASN A 264 -21.51 -23.25 -22.79
C ASN A 264 -21.33 -24.56 -23.57
N PHE A 265 -20.33 -25.37 -23.23
CA PHE A 265 -20.13 -26.69 -23.83
C PHE A 265 -21.30 -27.64 -23.53
N VAL A 266 -21.80 -27.68 -22.29
CA VAL A 266 -22.96 -28.49 -21.91
C VAL A 266 -24.20 -28.05 -22.67
N ILE A 267 -24.46 -26.75 -22.78
CA ILE A 267 -25.58 -26.20 -23.55
C ILE A 267 -25.46 -26.61 -25.02
N ALA A 268 -24.29 -26.45 -25.63
CA ALA A 268 -24.05 -26.85 -27.02
C ALA A 268 -24.25 -28.36 -27.24
N ALA A 269 -23.80 -29.20 -26.31
CA ALA A 269 -24.00 -30.64 -26.36
C ALA A 269 -25.49 -31.01 -26.28
N ILE A 270 -26.25 -30.40 -25.37
CA ILE A 270 -27.70 -30.60 -25.24
C ILE A 270 -28.42 -30.18 -26.53
N LEU A 271 -28.11 -28.99 -27.06
CA LEU A 271 -28.70 -28.52 -28.32
C LEU A 271 -28.36 -29.46 -29.49
N GLY A 272 -27.12 -29.95 -29.56
CA GLY A 272 -26.71 -30.94 -30.56
C GLY A 272 -27.51 -32.24 -30.45
N LEU A 273 -27.70 -32.75 -29.23
CA LEU A 273 -28.50 -33.96 -28.99
C LEU A 273 -29.97 -33.75 -29.36
N ILE A 274 -30.56 -32.59 -29.04
CA ILE A 274 -31.93 -32.24 -29.41
C ILE A 274 -32.08 -32.20 -30.94
N THR A 275 -31.16 -31.53 -31.64
CA THR A 275 -31.17 -31.46 -33.11
C THR A 275 -31.04 -32.86 -33.72
N GLN A 276 -30.13 -33.69 -33.21
CA GLN A 276 -29.97 -35.07 -33.68
C GLN A 276 -31.24 -35.90 -33.45
N ALA A 277 -31.86 -35.75 -32.28
CA ALA A 277 -33.12 -36.43 -31.96
C ALA A 277 -34.23 -36.01 -32.93
N GLN A 278 -34.37 -34.71 -33.20
CA GLN A 278 -35.35 -34.16 -34.15
C GLN A 278 -35.14 -34.69 -35.58
N CYS A 279 -33.90 -34.76 -36.04
CA CYS A 279 -33.58 -35.35 -37.35
C CYS A 279 -33.87 -36.86 -37.42
N GLY A 280 -33.88 -37.57 -36.28
CA GLY A 280 -34.20 -38.99 -36.19
C GLY A 280 -35.70 -39.33 -36.16
N ILE A 281 -36.57 -38.38 -35.77
CA ILE A 281 -38.03 -38.55 -35.70
C ILE A 281 -38.65 -39.13 -37.00
N PRO A 282 -38.34 -38.64 -38.23
CA PRO A 282 -38.96 -39.16 -39.45
C PRO A 282 -38.62 -40.63 -39.76
N PHE A 283 -37.60 -41.21 -39.13
CA PHE A 283 -37.22 -42.61 -39.32
C PHE A 283 -37.88 -43.58 -38.33
N LEU A 284 -38.44 -43.06 -37.23
CA LEU A 284 -39.06 -43.85 -36.16
C LEU A 284 -40.59 -43.91 -36.26
N VAL A 285 -41.20 -43.02 -37.06
CA VAL A 285 -42.63 -43.06 -37.37
C VAL A 285 -42.83 -43.85 -38.67
N LYS A 286 -42.93 -45.17 -38.55
CA LYS A 286 -43.40 -46.09 -39.61
C LYS A 286 -44.53 -46.95 -39.09
#